data_AF-A0A4P7LCU3-F1
#
_entry.id   AF-A0A4P7LCU3-F1
#
_cell.length_a   1.000
_cell.length_b   1.000
_cell.length_c   1.000
_cell.angle_alpha   90.00
_cell.angle_beta   90.00
_cell.angle_gamma   90.00
#
_symmetry.space_group_name_H-M   'P 1'
#
loop_
_entity.id
_entity.type
_entity.pdbx_description
1 polymer ?
#
loop_
_entity_poly.entity_id
_entity_poly.type
_entity_poly.pdbx_seq_one_letter_code
_entity_poly.pdbx_strand_id
1 'polypeptide(L)'
;MHRQRHAEDDHGQDTARRHRHHHRQEGAEAAQPVHHGGFLDIAPIAGEAAAAGVACNTACATGDHIFQAIIDEADARQCDLIVMASHGRRGVQALVIGSETQKVLTHTKIPVLVYR
;
A
#
# COMPACT_ATOMS: atom_id res chain seq x y z
N MET A 1 54.85 -29.38 9.77
CA MET A 1 55.41 -28.01 9.80
C MET A 1 54.21 -27.06 9.80
N HIS A 2 54.00 -26.24 10.85
CA HIS A 2 54.19 -24.77 10.83
C HIS A 2 53.55 -24.11 9.58
N ARG A 3 52.64 -23.11 9.63
CA ARG A 3 52.11 -22.17 10.65
C ARG A 3 50.78 -21.59 10.08
N GLN A 4 49.81 -20.99 10.79
CA GLN A 4 49.58 -20.72 12.23
C GLN A 4 48.05 -20.68 12.52
N ARG A 5 47.58 -19.83 13.45
CA ARG A 5 46.20 -19.31 13.63
C ARG A 5 46.29 -17.79 13.81
N HIS A 6 45.21 -17.06 13.52
CA HIS A 6 44.68 -15.81 14.14
C HIS A 6 43.51 -15.37 13.22
N ALA A 7 42.23 -15.44 13.57
CA ALA A 7 41.49 -14.85 14.70
C ALA A 7 41.26 -13.35 14.53
N GLU A 8 40.01 -12.96 14.26
CA GLU A 8 39.34 -11.77 14.81
C GLU A 8 37.84 -11.80 14.44
N ASP A 9 36.98 -11.69 15.46
CA ASP A 9 35.56 -11.34 15.32
C ASP A 9 35.45 -9.83 14.99
N ASP A 10 34.42 -9.40 14.26
CA ASP A 10 33.62 -8.25 14.72
C ASP A 10 32.22 -8.18 14.09
N HIS A 11 31.41 -7.28 14.65
CA HIS A 11 29.96 -7.17 14.57
C HIS A 11 29.35 -6.83 13.20
N GLY A 12 28.06 -7.19 13.10
CA GLY A 12 27.16 -6.75 12.04
C GLY A 12 26.77 -5.27 12.10
N GLN A 13 25.65 -4.98 11.42
CA GLN A 13 25.12 -3.66 11.02
C GLN A 13 25.75 -3.07 9.75
N ASP A 14 25.16 -3.36 8.59
CA ASP A 14 24.68 -2.31 7.65
C ASP A 14 23.69 -2.90 6.63
N THR A 15 22.48 -3.21 7.08
CA THR A 15 21.35 -3.60 6.21
C THR A 15 20.60 -2.39 5.64
N ALA A 16 21.18 -1.17 5.70
CA ALA A 16 20.42 0.08 5.65
C ALA A 16 20.98 1.16 4.70
N ARG A 17 21.55 0.78 3.54
CA ARG A 17 21.99 1.76 2.50
C ARG A 17 22.13 1.18 1.08
N ARG A 18 21.03 0.88 0.37
CA ARG A 18 20.98 0.85 -1.12
C ARG A 18 19.61 0.55 -1.77
N HIS A 19 18.59 1.39 -1.57
CA HIS A 19 17.58 1.58 -2.63
C HIS A 19 17.38 3.07 -2.89
N ARG A 20 18.05 3.55 -3.95
CA ARG A 20 17.97 4.92 -4.46
C ARG A 20 16.63 5.07 -5.16
N HIS A 21 15.82 6.04 -4.75
CA HIS A 21 14.67 6.48 -5.53
C HIS A 21 15.12 6.95 -6.91
N HIS A 22 14.86 6.14 -7.94
CA HIS A 22 14.78 6.62 -9.31
C HIS A 22 13.31 6.86 -9.61
N HIS A 23 12.89 8.13 -9.50
CA HIS A 23 11.64 8.58 -10.11
C HIS A 23 11.75 8.36 -11.63
N ARG A 24 11.15 7.27 -12.12
CA ARG A 24 10.76 7.16 -13.52
C ARG A 24 9.29 7.55 -13.60
N GLN A 25 9.01 8.61 -14.35
CA GLN A 25 7.64 8.99 -14.68
C GLN A 25 7.10 7.96 -15.67
N GLU A 26 6.24 7.07 -15.20
CA GLU A 26 5.33 6.30 -16.04
C GLU A 26 3.95 6.92 -15.88
N GLY A 27 3.24 7.06 -17.00
CA GLY A 27 2.17 8.04 -17.14
C GLY A 27 0.99 7.79 -16.18
N ALA A 28 0.28 8.88 -15.84
CA ALA A 28 -1.06 8.78 -15.28
C ALA A 28 -1.99 8.23 -16.36
N GLU A 29 -2.05 6.90 -16.47
CA GLU A 29 -3.04 6.23 -17.31
C GLU A 29 -4.43 6.53 -16.73
N ALA A 30 -5.23 7.25 -17.51
CA ALA A 30 -6.50 7.80 -17.05
C ALA A 30 -7.48 6.68 -16.71
N ALA A 31 -7.69 6.43 -15.42
CA ALA A 31 -8.69 5.50 -14.94
C ALA A 31 -10.06 5.90 -15.49
N GLN A 32 -10.66 5.00 -16.27
CA GLN A 32 -11.93 5.26 -16.94
C GLN A 32 -13.05 5.45 -15.91
N PRO A 33 -14.02 6.37 -16.10
CA PRO A 33 -15.10 6.59 -15.14
C PRO A 33 -16.02 5.37 -15.03
N VAL A 34 -15.85 4.59 -13.95
CA VAL A 34 -16.62 3.37 -13.68
C VAL A 34 -18.01 3.68 -13.10
N HIS A 35 -18.92 4.16 -13.94
CA HIS A 35 -20.31 4.37 -13.55
C HIS A 35 -21.09 3.04 -13.52
N HIS A 36 -20.99 2.28 -12.43
CA HIS A 36 -21.90 1.17 -12.10
C HIS A 36 -22.51 1.37 -10.71
N GLY A 37 -23.84 1.20 -10.62
CA GLY A 37 -24.64 1.68 -9.50
C GLY A 37 -24.29 1.04 -8.14
N GLY A 38 -23.81 1.86 -7.20
CA GLY A 38 -23.55 1.48 -5.80
C GLY A 38 -22.12 1.77 -5.31
N PHE A 39 -21.17 1.97 -6.22
CA PHE A 39 -19.82 2.40 -5.85
C PHE A 39 -19.78 3.90 -5.50
N LEU A 40 -18.81 4.31 -4.68
CA LEU A 40 -18.54 5.73 -4.45
C LEU A 40 -17.81 6.29 -5.68
N ASP A 41 -18.20 7.45 -6.19
CA ASP A 41 -17.42 8.10 -7.24
C ASP A 41 -16.04 8.51 -6.69
N ILE A 42 -14.98 8.02 -7.33
CA ILE A 42 -13.59 8.28 -6.98
C ILE A 42 -12.96 9.41 -7.82
N ALA A 43 -13.66 9.91 -8.84
CA ALA A 43 -13.18 11.03 -9.66
C ALA A 43 -12.89 12.32 -8.85
N PRO A 44 -13.67 12.70 -7.82
CA PRO A 44 -13.36 13.87 -6.99
C PRO A 44 -11.99 13.78 -6.29
N ILE A 45 -11.58 12.57 -5.89
CA ILE A 45 -10.32 12.34 -5.14
C ILE A 45 -9.11 12.75 -5.97
N ALA A 46 -9.11 12.48 -7.28
CA ALA A 46 -8.05 12.89 -8.18
C ALA A 46 -7.94 14.42 -8.29
N GLY A 47 -9.09 15.12 -8.27
CA GLY A 47 -9.14 16.59 -8.27
C GLY A 47 -8.60 17.20 -6.98
N GLU A 48 -8.98 16.65 -5.83
CA GLU A 48 -8.47 17.07 -4.51
C GLU A 48 -6.96 16.82 -4.37
N ALA A 49 -6.48 15.66 -4.81
CA ALA A 49 -5.05 15.34 -4.80
C ALA A 49 -4.26 16.28 -5.73
N ALA A 50 -4.75 16.56 -6.94
CA ALA A 50 -4.13 17.51 -7.87
C ALA A 50 -4.10 18.94 -7.29
N ALA A 51 -5.17 19.39 -6.62
CA ALA A 51 -5.21 20.69 -5.94
C ALA A 51 -4.21 20.77 -4.77
N ALA A 52 -3.91 19.65 -4.11
CA ALA A 52 -2.85 19.53 -3.10
C ALA A 52 -1.44 19.34 -3.69
N GLY A 53 -1.28 19.27 -5.02
CA GLY A 53 0.01 19.02 -5.68
C GLY A 53 0.51 17.57 -5.56
N VAL A 54 -0.37 16.62 -5.21
CA VAL A 54 -0.05 15.21 -5.00
C VAL A 54 -0.36 14.41 -6.27
N ALA A 55 0.64 13.68 -6.79
CA ALA A 55 0.44 12.75 -7.89
C ALA A 55 -0.52 11.62 -7.47
N CYS A 56 -1.56 11.36 -8.25
CA CYS A 56 -2.63 10.44 -7.91
C CYS A 56 -3.03 9.58 -9.12
N ASN A 57 -2.89 8.27 -8.98
CA ASN A 57 -3.42 7.30 -9.93
C ASN A 57 -4.60 6.60 -9.25
N THR A 58 -5.82 6.86 -9.71
CA THR A 58 -7.03 6.18 -9.23
C THR A 58 -7.19 4.81 -9.88
N ALA A 59 -7.95 3.93 -9.24
CA ALA A 59 -8.27 2.61 -9.75
C ALA A 59 -9.60 2.13 -9.14
N CYS A 60 -10.32 1.27 -9.87
CA CYS A 60 -11.45 0.53 -9.31
C CYS A 60 -11.34 -0.93 -9.76
N ALA A 61 -11.34 -1.83 -8.78
CA ALA A 61 -11.31 -3.27 -8.99
C ALA A 61 -12.59 -3.92 -8.45
N THR A 62 -13.00 -5.03 -9.07
CA THR A 62 -14.10 -5.88 -8.60
C THR A 62 -13.56 -7.29 -8.37
N GLY A 63 -13.94 -7.92 -7.26
CA GLY A 63 -13.60 -9.31 -6.98
C GLY A 63 -14.43 -9.87 -5.85
N ASP A 64 -14.51 -11.21 -5.78
CA ASP A 64 -15.30 -11.93 -4.78
C ASP A 64 -14.83 -11.67 -3.35
N HIS A 65 -13.56 -11.28 -3.19
CA HIS A 65 -12.90 -10.99 -1.91
C HIS A 65 -12.21 -9.63 -1.97
N ILE A 66 -12.85 -8.61 -1.39
CA ILE A 66 -12.40 -7.21 -1.44
C ILE A 66 -11.00 -7.03 -0.86
N PHE A 67 -10.71 -7.64 0.30
CA PHE A 67 -9.36 -7.58 0.89
C PHE A 67 -8.27 -8.14 -0.04
N GLN A 68 -8.57 -9.19 -0.82
CA GLN A 68 -7.61 -9.81 -1.74
C GLN A 68 -7.36 -8.89 -2.94
N ALA A 69 -8.42 -8.33 -3.54
CA ALA A 69 -8.29 -7.37 -4.63
C ALA A 69 -7.48 -6.11 -4.24
N ILE A 70 -7.55 -5.67 -2.97
CA ILE A 70 -6.71 -4.58 -2.44
C ILE A 70 -5.23 -4.99 -2.38
N ILE A 71 -4.93 -6.21 -1.94
CA ILE A 71 -3.55 -6.73 -1.84
C ILE A 71 -2.97 -6.93 -3.24
N ASP A 72 -3.71 -7.60 -4.13
CA ASP A 72 -3.27 -7.91 -5.49
C ASP A 72 -2.96 -6.63 -6.29
N GLU A 73 -3.80 -5.60 -6.18
CA GLU A 73 -3.57 -4.30 -6.83
C GLU A 73 -2.38 -3.55 -6.23
N ALA A 74 -2.15 -3.66 -4.92
CA ALA A 74 -1.01 -3.05 -4.24
C ALA A 74 0.32 -3.75 -4.60
N ASP A 75 0.33 -5.09 -4.68
CA ASP A 75 1.48 -5.88 -5.14
C ASP A 75 1.76 -5.60 -6.64
N ALA A 76 0.72 -5.56 -7.49
CA ALA A 76 0.86 -5.28 -8.91
C ALA A 76 1.42 -3.86 -9.21
N ARG A 77 1.07 -2.88 -8.37
CA ARG A 77 1.61 -1.50 -8.43
C ARG A 77 2.92 -1.32 -7.67
N GLN A 78 3.42 -2.36 -7.02
CA GLN A 78 4.63 -2.33 -6.17
C GLN A 78 4.58 -1.26 -5.07
N CYS A 79 3.43 -1.11 -4.40
CA CYS A 79 3.22 -0.13 -3.34
C CYS A 79 4.09 -0.43 -2.10
N ASP A 80 4.81 0.58 -1.59
CA ASP A 80 5.61 0.47 -0.36
C ASP A 80 4.76 0.52 0.94
N LEU A 81 3.51 0.99 0.85
CA LEU A 81 2.60 1.19 1.98
C LEU A 81 1.13 1.12 1.50
N ILE A 82 0.28 0.39 2.23
CA ILE A 82 -1.17 0.47 2.11
C ILE A 82 -1.72 1.38 3.22
N VAL A 83 -2.48 2.41 2.87
CA VAL A 83 -3.18 3.26 3.84
C VAL A 83 -4.67 2.91 3.81
N MET A 84 -5.24 2.56 4.96
CA MET A 84 -6.66 2.22 5.09
C MET A 84 -7.33 2.99 6.21
N ALA A 85 -8.59 3.38 6.00
CA ALA A 85 -9.44 3.81 7.10
C ALA A 85 -9.70 2.61 8.05
N SER A 86 -9.79 2.90 9.35
CA SER A 86 -10.11 1.90 10.36
C SER A 86 -11.50 1.28 10.18
N HIS A 87 -12.46 1.99 9.57
CA HIS A 87 -13.82 1.51 9.34
C HIS A 87 -14.36 2.03 8.00
N GLY A 88 -15.32 1.31 7.41
CA GLY A 88 -16.04 1.71 6.20
C GLY A 88 -17.47 2.20 6.47
N ARG A 89 -18.21 2.51 5.40
CA ARG A 89 -19.57 3.11 5.41
C ARG A 89 -20.65 2.39 6.24
N ARG A 90 -20.40 1.15 6.69
CA ARG A 90 -21.32 0.31 7.50
C ARG A 90 -20.86 0.11 8.95
N GLY A 91 -19.76 0.75 9.38
CA GLY A 91 -19.18 0.57 10.71
C GLY A 91 -20.03 1.18 11.83
N VAL A 92 -20.30 0.40 12.88
CA VAL A 92 -20.86 0.89 14.14
C VAL A 92 -19.85 1.80 14.87
N GLN A 93 -20.34 2.78 15.63
CA GLN A 93 -19.56 3.91 16.17
C GLN A 93 -18.48 3.58 17.23
N ALA A 94 -18.20 2.30 17.52
CA ALA A 94 -17.26 1.89 18.56
C ALA A 94 -16.01 1.21 17.96
N LEU A 95 -14.82 1.70 18.34
CA LEU A 95 -13.49 1.06 18.49
C LEU A 95 -12.95 -0.07 17.56
N VAL A 96 -13.71 -0.66 16.64
CA VAL A 96 -13.61 -2.11 16.30
C VAL A 96 -12.60 -2.57 15.23
N ILE A 97 -12.18 -1.73 14.26
CA ILE A 97 -11.52 -2.15 13.00
C ILE A 97 -12.49 -2.92 12.07
N GLY A 98 -12.69 -2.42 10.86
CA GLY A 98 -13.55 -3.03 9.84
C GLY A 98 -12.99 -4.36 9.32
N SER A 99 -13.89 -5.29 8.93
CA SER A 99 -13.53 -6.64 8.49
C SER A 99 -12.49 -6.68 7.37
N GLU A 100 -12.59 -5.78 6.39
CA GLU A 100 -11.65 -5.77 5.26
C GLU A 100 -10.29 -5.19 5.67
N THR A 101 -10.26 -4.14 6.50
CA THR A 101 -9.02 -3.62 7.08
C THR A 101 -8.32 -4.68 7.92
N GLN A 102 -9.06 -5.44 8.74
CA GLN A 102 -8.51 -6.56 9.51
C GLN A 102 -7.97 -7.67 8.60
N LYS A 103 -8.69 -8.07 7.55
CA LYS A 103 -8.20 -9.09 6.61
C LYS A 103 -6.97 -8.63 5.84
N VAL A 104 -6.88 -7.37 5.42
CA VAL A 104 -5.66 -6.85 4.77
C VAL A 104 -4.49 -6.94 5.75
N LEU A 105 -4.64 -6.43 6.97
CA LEU A 105 -3.63 -6.51 8.04
C LEU A 105 -3.10 -7.93 8.31
N THR A 106 -3.94 -8.97 8.18
CA THR A 106 -3.52 -10.36 8.46
C THR A 106 -2.96 -11.12 7.26
N HIS A 107 -3.15 -10.64 6.02
CA HIS A 107 -2.78 -11.38 4.81
C HIS A 107 -1.72 -10.70 3.93
N THR A 108 -1.54 -9.38 4.03
CA THR A 108 -0.54 -8.68 3.22
C THR A 108 0.88 -8.80 3.79
N LYS A 109 1.88 -8.62 2.91
CA LYS A 109 3.28 -8.40 3.29
C LYS A 109 3.71 -6.93 3.21
N ILE A 110 2.90 -6.09 2.56
CA ILE A 110 3.14 -4.65 2.44
C ILE A 110 2.79 -3.99 3.78
N PRO A 111 3.60 -3.06 4.32
CA PRO A 111 3.23 -2.28 5.50
C PRO A 111 1.83 -1.67 5.39
N VAL A 112 1.07 -1.65 6.50
CA VAL A 112 -0.29 -1.09 6.53
C VAL A 112 -0.38 0.00 7.59
N LEU A 113 -0.75 1.21 7.16
CA LEU A 113 -1.12 2.31 8.06
C LEU A 113 -2.64 2.39 8.19
N VAL A 114 -3.14 2.25 9.42
CA VAL A 114 -4.57 2.40 9.72
C VAL A 114 -4.86 3.79 10.28
N TYR A 115 -5.62 4.58 9.53
CA TYR A 115 -6.06 5.92 9.94
C TYR A 115 -7.41 5.88 10.68
N ARG A 116 -7.60 6.78 11.64
CA ARG A 116 -8.77 6.84 12.53
C ARG A 116 -9.36 8.23 12.59
#